data_AF-A0A7K2N7H0-F1
#
_entry.id   AF-A0A7K2N7H0-F1
#
_cell.length_a   1.000
_cell.length_b   1.000
_cell.length_c   1.000
_cell.angle_alpha   90.00
_cell.angle_beta   90.00
_cell.angle_gamma   90.00
#
_symmetry.space_group_name_H-M   'P 1'
#
loop_
_entity.id
_entity.type
_entity.pdbx_description
1 polymer ?
#
loop_
_entity_poly.entity_id
_entity_poly.type
_entity_poly.pdbx_seq_one_letter_code
_entity_poly.pdbx_strand_id
1 'polypeptide(L)'
;MHDNGHRPTAAGVRPGTVQARPAAGTASLTAPAPAPAPAPEPAPATAPVPAMRSGDFNCRPLTPNCARVVDAGEHAVVGVSLGNSYFRGDILRALLRWLSGRFAQLDVVIPDSSYRDNLLAAGYQPAHADGKAHREAATARSRVLRSWREAGVPLSGDAHVHLLSDLTANPAYRALRLRVEHALRLDPELYAECLAMSRAALRSQLKGVTPSAAQAEAGIQYLTAELPFFIGSAELFGVSSSLCFYHKPVPVADLLFTRPGPLRPPREQGYALIQPVT
;
A
#
# COMPACT_ATOMS: atom_id res chain seq x y z
N MET A 1 15.36 7.34 57.26
CA MET A 1 15.77 7.70 58.63
C MET A 1 14.77 7.09 59.60
N HIS A 2 15.06 5.92 60.15
CA HIS A 2 15.14 5.65 61.58
C HIS A 2 15.68 4.23 61.73
N ASP A 3 16.86 4.19 62.32
CA ASP A 3 17.73 3.07 62.60
C ASP A 3 17.52 2.62 64.07
N ASN A 4 18.22 1.54 64.43
CA ASN A 4 18.41 0.90 65.73
C ASN A 4 17.50 -0.32 65.96
N GLY A 5 18.02 -1.54 66.13
CA GLY A 5 19.39 -1.99 66.32
C GLY A 5 19.43 -2.96 67.50
N HIS A 6 19.99 -4.15 67.32
CA HIS A 6 20.73 -4.90 68.37
C HIS A 6 21.29 -6.22 67.83
N ARG A 7 22.59 -6.43 68.07
CA ARG A 7 23.29 -7.72 68.14
C ARG A 7 23.48 -8.05 69.64
N PRO A 8 23.57 -9.33 70.06
CA PRO A 8 24.90 -9.96 70.16
C PRO A 8 24.98 -11.51 69.97
N THR A 9 26.24 -11.93 69.80
CA THR A 9 26.99 -13.21 69.98
C THR A 9 26.49 -14.21 71.06
N ALA A 10 26.85 -15.50 71.17
CA ALA A 10 27.71 -16.47 70.48
C ALA A 10 27.50 -17.89 71.09
N ALA A 11 28.05 -18.91 70.39
CA ALA A 11 28.60 -20.19 70.88
C ALA A 11 27.69 -21.34 71.40
N GLY A 12 27.98 -22.57 70.97
CA GLY A 12 27.70 -23.78 71.78
C GLY A 12 27.24 -25.07 71.07
N VAL A 13 28.19 -25.85 70.53
CA VAL A 13 28.36 -27.32 70.71
C VAL A 13 27.26 -28.32 70.24
N ARG A 14 27.66 -29.25 69.34
CA ARG A 14 27.02 -30.53 68.91
C ARG A 14 27.18 -31.62 70.01
N PRO A 15 26.78 -32.93 69.88
CA PRO A 15 26.00 -33.67 68.87
C PRO A 15 24.91 -34.60 69.49
N GLY A 16 24.11 -35.28 68.68
CA GLY A 16 23.19 -36.32 69.17
C GLY A 16 22.31 -36.94 68.09
N THR A 17 22.91 -37.83 67.32
CA THR A 17 22.26 -38.71 66.33
C THR A 17 21.34 -39.70 67.04
N VAL A 18 20.13 -39.99 66.51
CA VAL A 18 19.54 -41.34 66.28
C VAL A 18 18.15 -41.20 65.62
N GLN A 19 18.15 -41.40 64.30
CA GLN A 19 17.25 -42.24 63.51
C GLN A 19 15.72 -42.20 63.72
N ALA A 20 15.03 -41.71 62.69
CA ALA A 20 13.80 -42.31 62.20
C ALA A 20 13.87 -42.46 60.66
N ARG A 21 13.53 -43.66 60.20
CA ARG A 21 13.62 -44.19 58.82
C ARG A 21 12.62 -43.55 57.85
N PRO A 22 12.80 -43.77 56.53
CA PRO A 22 12.39 -42.82 55.49
C PRO A 22 10.96 -43.05 55.00
N ALA A 23 10.27 -41.95 54.71
CA ALA A 23 9.12 -41.95 53.80
C ALA A 23 9.64 -41.80 52.37
N ALA A 24 9.48 -42.84 51.57
CA ALA A 24 9.77 -42.85 50.15
C ALA A 24 8.82 -41.87 49.42
N GLY A 25 9.31 -40.66 49.16
CA GLY A 25 8.67 -39.67 48.30
C GLY A 25 9.19 -39.82 46.87
N THR A 26 8.28 -40.21 46.00
CA THR A 26 8.40 -40.36 44.54
C THR A 26 9.23 -39.25 43.87
N ALA A 27 10.38 -39.65 43.31
CA ALA A 27 11.11 -38.84 42.35
C ALA A 27 10.33 -38.83 41.02
N SER A 28 9.71 -37.69 40.72
CA SER A 28 9.07 -37.43 39.43
C SER A 28 10.15 -37.24 38.38
N LEU A 29 10.33 -38.27 37.54
CA LEU A 29 11.16 -38.25 36.34
C LEU A 29 10.59 -37.21 35.38
N THR A 30 11.32 -36.12 35.19
CA THR A 30 10.99 -35.08 34.22
C THR A 30 11.15 -35.66 32.82
N ALA A 31 10.04 -35.78 32.08
CA ALA A 31 10.03 -36.22 30.69
C ALA A 31 10.81 -35.22 29.81
N PRO A 32 11.55 -35.68 28.79
CA PRO A 32 12.20 -34.80 27.83
C PRO A 32 11.15 -34.03 27.00
N ALA A 33 11.43 -32.77 26.73
CA ALA A 33 10.59 -31.89 25.92
C ALA A 33 10.34 -32.48 24.52
N PRO A 34 9.12 -32.34 23.96
CA PRO A 34 8.82 -32.84 22.62
C PRO A 34 9.67 -32.11 21.57
N ALA A 35 10.17 -32.88 20.60
CA ALA A 35 10.89 -32.36 19.44
C ALA A 35 10.01 -31.33 18.68
N PRO A 36 10.61 -30.25 18.14
CA PRO A 36 9.87 -29.25 17.39
C PRO A 36 9.20 -29.88 16.17
N ALA A 37 7.92 -29.58 15.99
CA ALA A 37 7.16 -30.00 14.81
C ALA A 37 7.86 -29.51 13.52
N PRO A 38 7.87 -30.32 12.44
CA PRO A 38 8.42 -29.91 11.16
C PRO A 38 7.74 -28.62 10.70
N ALA A 39 8.56 -27.69 10.20
CA ALA A 39 8.08 -26.43 9.64
C ALA A 39 7.01 -26.68 8.57
N PRO A 40 5.93 -25.87 8.52
CA PRO A 40 4.94 -25.98 7.46
C PRO A 40 5.61 -25.81 6.11
N GLU A 41 5.30 -26.73 5.20
CA GLU A 41 5.73 -26.72 3.81
C GLU A 41 5.42 -25.36 3.18
N PRO A 42 6.34 -24.75 2.39
CA PRO A 42 6.10 -23.46 1.77
C PRO A 42 4.84 -23.54 0.90
N ALA A 43 3.90 -22.62 1.15
CA ALA A 43 2.70 -22.49 0.34
C ALA A 43 3.07 -22.40 -1.15
N PRO A 44 2.36 -23.09 -2.06
CA PRO A 44 2.67 -23.07 -3.47
C PRO A 44 2.64 -21.63 -3.98
N ALA A 45 3.69 -21.23 -4.70
CA ALA A 45 3.74 -19.96 -5.40
C ALA A 45 2.47 -19.80 -6.23
N THR A 46 1.70 -18.75 -5.96
CA THR A 46 0.45 -18.45 -6.65
C THR A 46 0.70 -18.42 -8.16
N ALA A 47 0.11 -19.39 -8.88
CA ALA A 47 0.15 -19.42 -10.33
C ALA A 47 -0.41 -18.09 -10.89
N PRO A 48 0.19 -17.51 -11.93
CA PRO A 48 -0.29 -16.27 -12.52
C PRO A 48 -1.71 -16.46 -13.04
N VAL A 49 -2.63 -15.59 -12.61
CA VAL A 49 -4.02 -15.54 -13.09
C VAL A 49 -4.01 -15.27 -14.61
N PRO A 50 -4.80 -15.99 -15.42
CA PRO A 50 -4.86 -15.77 -16.87
C PRO A 50 -5.22 -14.32 -17.20
N ALA A 51 -4.52 -13.73 -18.17
CA ALA A 51 -4.87 -12.41 -18.69
C ALA A 51 -6.15 -12.50 -19.53
N MET A 52 -7.12 -11.63 -19.26
CA MET A 52 -8.33 -11.53 -20.07
C MET A 52 -8.09 -10.53 -21.21
N ARG A 53 -8.30 -10.98 -22.45
CA ARG A 53 -8.13 -10.18 -23.67
C ARG A 53 -9.47 -9.54 -24.02
N SER A 54 -9.50 -8.21 -24.14
CA SER A 54 -10.67 -7.52 -24.69
C SER A 54 -10.18 -6.38 -25.58
N GLY A 55 -10.17 -6.62 -26.90
CA GLY A 55 -10.02 -5.66 -27.99
C GLY A 55 -8.71 -4.86 -28.03
N ASP A 56 -8.46 -4.04 -27.02
CA ASP A 56 -7.45 -2.98 -27.01
C ASP A 56 -6.51 -3.07 -25.79
N PHE A 57 -6.94 -3.71 -24.69
CA PHE A 57 -6.15 -3.86 -23.46
C PHE A 57 -6.18 -5.29 -22.91
N ASN A 58 -5.06 -5.68 -22.29
CA ASN A 58 -4.93 -6.85 -21.45
C ASN A 58 -5.14 -6.46 -19.98
N CYS A 59 -6.07 -7.13 -19.30
CA CYS A 59 -6.25 -7.02 -17.85
C CYS A 59 -5.76 -8.29 -17.17
N ARG A 60 -4.76 -8.14 -16.28
CA ARG A 60 -4.22 -9.23 -15.48
C ARG A 60 -4.46 -8.94 -13.99
N PRO A 61 -5.51 -9.53 -13.40
CA PRO A 61 -5.77 -9.42 -11.97
C PRO A 61 -4.61 -10.02 -11.17
N LEU A 62 -4.25 -9.39 -10.04
CA LEU A 62 -3.10 -9.81 -9.26
C LEU A 62 -3.36 -11.11 -8.45
N THR A 63 -4.58 -11.31 -7.97
CA THR A 63 -4.98 -12.48 -7.19
C THR A 63 -6.36 -13.00 -7.64
N PRO A 64 -6.77 -14.21 -7.23
CA PRO A 64 -8.14 -14.69 -7.46
C PRO A 64 -9.22 -13.77 -6.89
N ASN A 65 -8.98 -13.08 -5.76
CA ASN A 65 -9.90 -12.06 -5.26
C ASN A 65 -10.01 -10.88 -6.23
N CYS A 66 -8.87 -10.42 -6.76
CA CYS A 66 -8.87 -9.32 -7.74
C CYS A 66 -9.62 -9.72 -9.02
N ALA A 67 -9.53 -10.98 -9.46
CA ALA A 67 -10.31 -11.47 -10.61
C ALA A 67 -11.81 -11.33 -10.36
N ARG A 68 -12.29 -11.71 -9.18
CA ARG A 68 -13.69 -11.50 -8.79
C ARG A 68 -14.12 -10.03 -8.83
N VAL A 69 -13.26 -9.11 -8.39
CA VAL A 69 -13.55 -7.65 -8.47
C VAL A 69 -13.60 -7.17 -9.93
N VAL A 70 -12.72 -7.69 -10.79
CA VAL A 70 -12.72 -7.39 -12.24
C VAL A 70 -13.96 -7.96 -12.94
N ASP A 71 -14.47 -9.11 -12.49
CA ASP A 71 -15.67 -9.73 -13.04
C ASP A 71 -16.94 -9.06 -12.53
N ALA A 72 -16.95 -8.54 -11.30
CA ALA A 72 -18.06 -7.77 -10.76
C ALA A 72 -18.30 -6.46 -11.53
N GLY A 73 -17.24 -5.80 -12.01
CA GLY A 73 -17.36 -4.67 -12.93
C GLY A 73 -18.07 -3.45 -12.32
N GLU A 74 -17.99 -3.25 -11.01
CA GLU A 74 -18.71 -2.15 -10.34
C GLU A 74 -18.02 -0.80 -10.58
N HIS A 75 -16.74 -0.69 -10.22
CA HIS A 75 -16.00 0.56 -10.30
C HIS A 75 -14.52 0.35 -10.60
N ALA A 76 -13.90 1.26 -11.34
CA ALA A 76 -12.46 1.35 -11.48
C ALA A 76 -11.94 2.77 -11.23
N VAL A 77 -10.85 2.88 -10.45
CA VAL A 77 -10.12 4.14 -10.26
C VAL A 77 -8.92 4.21 -11.22
N VAL A 78 -8.78 5.34 -11.90
CA VAL A 78 -7.69 5.61 -12.84
C VAL A 78 -6.76 6.68 -12.25
N GLY A 79 -5.61 6.26 -11.75
CA GLY A 79 -4.56 7.19 -11.31
C GLY A 79 -3.76 7.73 -12.50
N VAL A 80 -3.87 9.04 -12.79
CA VAL A 80 -3.14 9.68 -13.89
C VAL A 80 -1.88 10.36 -13.37
N SER A 81 -0.76 9.64 -13.40
CA SER A 81 0.53 10.17 -12.93
C SER A 81 0.96 11.44 -13.69
N LEU A 82 1.40 12.46 -12.96
CA LEU A 82 1.97 13.68 -13.52
C LEU A 82 3.44 13.48 -13.94
N GLY A 83 3.89 14.20 -14.97
CA GLY A 83 5.26 14.11 -15.47
C GLY A 83 5.63 12.81 -16.22
N ASN A 84 4.66 11.92 -16.50
CA ASN A 84 4.86 10.70 -17.28
C ASN A 84 4.22 10.81 -18.68
N SER A 85 4.92 10.34 -19.71
CA SER A 85 4.45 10.33 -21.10
C SER A 85 3.46 9.21 -21.42
N TYR A 86 3.31 8.20 -20.54
CA TYR A 86 2.43 7.06 -20.77
C TYR A 86 0.97 7.47 -21.01
N PHE A 87 0.43 8.36 -20.18
CA PHE A 87 -0.96 8.84 -20.27
C PHE A 87 -1.13 9.92 -21.34
N ARG A 88 -0.64 9.65 -22.56
CA ARG A 88 -0.95 10.47 -23.74
C ARG A 88 -2.42 10.29 -24.17
N GLY A 89 -2.94 11.26 -24.91
CA GLY A 89 -4.39 11.39 -25.17
C GLY A 89 -5.00 10.20 -25.90
N ASP A 90 -4.27 9.58 -26.84
CA ASP A 90 -4.69 8.36 -27.53
C ASP A 90 -4.83 7.16 -26.59
N ILE A 91 -3.85 6.94 -25.71
CA ILE A 91 -3.89 5.87 -24.71
C ILE A 91 -5.01 6.12 -23.70
N LEU A 92 -5.15 7.34 -23.17
CA LEU A 92 -6.24 7.69 -22.25
C LEU A 92 -7.61 7.49 -22.89
N ARG A 93 -7.81 7.93 -24.14
CA ARG A 93 -9.07 7.75 -24.86
C ARG A 93 -9.41 6.28 -25.04
N ALA A 94 -8.45 5.46 -25.49
CA ALA A 94 -8.65 4.03 -25.66
C ALA A 94 -8.94 3.34 -24.32
N LEU A 95 -8.19 3.68 -23.27
CA LEU A 95 -8.34 3.11 -21.93
C LEU A 95 -9.70 3.45 -21.32
N LEU A 96 -10.12 4.72 -21.40
CA LEU A 96 -11.42 5.16 -20.86
C LEU A 96 -12.58 4.47 -21.59
N ARG A 97 -12.50 4.36 -22.93
CA ARG A 97 -13.49 3.61 -23.71
C ARG A 97 -13.55 2.14 -23.27
N TRP A 98 -12.39 1.49 -23.19
CA TRP A 98 -12.29 0.09 -22.77
C TRP A 98 -12.84 -0.14 -21.36
N LEU A 99 -12.46 0.71 -20.40
CA LEU A 99 -12.94 0.65 -19.02
C LEU A 99 -14.46 0.87 -18.94
N SER A 100 -15.00 1.83 -19.70
CA SER A 100 -16.45 2.14 -19.69
C SER A 100 -17.33 1.01 -20.23
N GLY A 101 -16.77 0.13 -21.07
CA GLY A 101 -17.46 -1.07 -21.51
C GLY A 101 -17.43 -2.21 -20.48
N ARG A 102 -16.71 -2.04 -19.37
CA ARG A 102 -16.42 -3.10 -18.39
C ARG A 102 -16.80 -2.74 -16.96
N PHE A 103 -16.81 -1.46 -16.61
CA PHE A 103 -17.14 -0.97 -15.28
C PHE A 103 -18.33 -0.02 -15.32
N ALA A 104 -19.25 -0.16 -14.36
CA ALA A 104 -20.44 0.69 -14.26
C ALA A 104 -20.08 2.15 -13.90
N GLN A 105 -19.03 2.34 -13.10
CA GLN A 105 -18.52 3.66 -12.71
C GLN A 105 -17.01 3.76 -12.89
N LEU A 106 -16.53 4.95 -13.27
CA LEU A 106 -15.12 5.27 -13.37
C LEU A 106 -14.84 6.57 -12.65
N ASP A 107 -13.76 6.62 -11.88
CA ASP A 107 -13.24 7.85 -11.30
C ASP A 107 -11.75 8.00 -11.64
N VAL A 108 -11.37 9.18 -12.14
CA VAL A 108 -9.97 9.54 -12.42
C VAL A 108 -9.45 10.41 -11.29
N VAL A 109 -8.26 10.07 -10.80
CA VAL A 109 -7.56 10.85 -9.78
C VAL A 109 -6.28 11.44 -10.36
N ILE A 110 -6.10 12.74 -10.18
CA ILE A 110 -4.90 13.48 -10.56
C ILE A 110 -4.13 13.79 -9.28
N PRO A 111 -2.92 13.23 -9.10
CA PRO A 111 -2.12 13.32 -7.88
C PRO A 111 -1.38 14.67 -7.77
N ASP A 112 -2.13 15.78 -7.73
CA ASP A 112 -1.57 17.13 -7.72
C ASP A 112 -0.75 17.45 -6.46
N SER A 113 -1.31 17.15 -5.29
CA SER A 113 -0.68 17.37 -3.99
C SER A 113 0.49 16.41 -3.72
N SER A 114 0.36 15.13 -4.06
CA SER A 114 1.47 14.17 -3.89
C SER A 114 2.61 14.44 -4.89
N TYR A 115 2.31 14.91 -6.10
CA TYR A 115 3.34 15.37 -7.05
C TYR A 115 4.08 16.61 -6.54
N ARG A 116 3.35 17.57 -5.95
CA ARG A 116 3.96 18.73 -5.27
C ARG A 116 4.93 18.29 -4.17
N ASP A 117 4.53 17.36 -3.31
CA ASP A 117 5.40 16.85 -2.23
C ASP A 117 6.66 16.19 -2.79
N ASN A 118 6.53 15.46 -3.90
CA ASN A 118 7.67 14.86 -4.58
C ASN A 118 8.64 15.93 -5.17
N LEU A 119 8.13 17.07 -5.65
CA LEU A 119 8.96 18.20 -6.09
C LEU A 119 9.71 18.84 -4.93
N LEU A 120 9.06 19.01 -3.77
CA LEU A 120 9.70 19.52 -2.56
C LEU A 120 10.82 18.59 -2.09
N ALA A 121 10.55 17.28 -2.06
CA ALA A 121 11.55 16.26 -1.74
C ALA A 121 12.73 16.28 -2.75
N ALA A 122 12.48 16.61 -4.02
CA ALA A 122 13.52 16.82 -5.01
C ALA A 122 14.30 18.15 -4.85
N GLY A 123 13.95 18.99 -3.86
CA GLY A 123 14.66 20.24 -3.55
C GLY A 123 14.15 21.48 -4.29
N TYR A 124 12.97 21.42 -4.90
CA TYR A 124 12.35 22.60 -5.50
C TYR A 124 11.94 23.60 -4.40
N GLN A 125 12.12 24.90 -4.68
CA GLN A 125 11.59 25.95 -3.80
C GLN A 125 10.06 25.88 -3.74
N PRO A 126 9.41 26.15 -2.58
CA PRO A 126 7.98 25.97 -2.41
C PRO A 126 7.11 26.61 -3.49
N ALA A 127 7.32 27.90 -3.77
CA ALA A 127 6.57 28.61 -4.80
C ALA A 127 6.73 28.01 -6.21
N HIS A 128 7.91 27.46 -6.51
CA HIS A 128 8.16 26.78 -7.79
C HIS A 128 7.48 25.40 -7.82
N ALA A 129 7.53 24.64 -6.71
CA ALA A 129 6.81 23.38 -6.59
C ALA A 129 5.30 23.57 -6.78
N ASP A 130 4.72 24.59 -6.13
CA ASP A 130 3.31 24.97 -6.25
C ASP A 130 2.94 25.29 -7.70
N GLY A 131 3.68 26.21 -8.32
CA GLY A 131 3.42 26.64 -9.69
C GLY A 131 3.57 25.51 -10.71
N LYS A 132 4.57 24.63 -10.53
CA LYS A 132 4.78 23.48 -11.41
C LYS A 132 3.68 22.42 -11.21
N ALA A 133 3.36 22.06 -9.98
CA ALA A 133 2.32 21.07 -9.68
C ALA A 133 0.94 21.51 -10.23
N HIS A 134 0.58 22.79 -10.01
CA HIS A 134 -0.66 23.35 -10.52
C HIS A 134 -0.74 23.28 -12.06
N ARG A 135 0.32 23.68 -12.77
CA ARG A 135 0.37 23.65 -14.24
C ARG A 135 0.26 22.23 -14.79
N GLU A 136 0.99 21.28 -14.20
CA GLU A 136 0.95 19.87 -14.59
C GLU A 136 -0.42 19.25 -14.32
N ALA A 137 -1.02 19.53 -13.16
CA ALA A 137 -2.36 19.06 -12.81
C ALA A 137 -3.44 19.63 -13.75
N ALA A 138 -3.40 20.93 -14.04
CA ALA A 138 -4.34 21.57 -14.97
C ALA A 138 -4.21 20.99 -16.39
N THR A 139 -2.97 20.74 -16.83
CA THR A 139 -2.69 20.10 -18.14
C THR A 139 -3.22 18.67 -18.18
N ALA A 140 -2.97 17.87 -17.14
CA ALA A 140 -3.47 16.52 -17.02
C ALA A 140 -5.00 16.47 -16.99
N ARG A 141 -5.65 17.35 -16.20
CA ARG A 141 -7.12 17.46 -16.12
C ARG A 141 -7.73 17.78 -17.48
N SER A 142 -7.20 18.80 -18.15
CA SER A 142 -7.65 19.18 -19.51
C SER A 142 -7.52 18.01 -20.50
N ARG A 143 -6.42 17.26 -20.42
CA ARG A 143 -6.17 16.08 -21.26
C ARG A 143 -7.14 14.94 -20.95
N VAL A 144 -7.40 14.65 -19.68
CA VAL A 144 -8.37 13.63 -19.25
C VAL A 144 -9.76 13.97 -19.77
N LEU A 145 -10.25 15.19 -19.52
CA LEU A 145 -11.59 15.63 -19.95
C LEU A 145 -11.75 15.62 -21.47
N ARG A 146 -10.70 16.00 -22.22
CA ARG A 146 -10.70 15.87 -23.68
C ARG A 146 -10.79 14.40 -24.11
N SER A 147 -9.93 13.55 -23.55
CA SER A 147 -9.88 12.13 -23.90
C SER A 147 -11.18 11.40 -23.56
N TRP A 148 -11.83 11.78 -22.46
CA TRP A 148 -13.13 11.25 -22.04
C TRP A 148 -14.24 11.60 -23.02
N ARG A 149 -14.31 12.88 -23.46
CA ARG A 149 -15.26 13.32 -24.49
C ARG A 149 -15.03 12.60 -25.81
N GLU A 150 -13.79 12.49 -26.26
CA GLU A 150 -13.44 11.78 -27.49
C GLU A 150 -13.64 10.25 -27.40
N ALA A 151 -13.63 9.69 -26.19
CA ALA A 151 -13.89 8.27 -25.97
C ALA A 151 -15.37 7.92 -26.22
N GLY A 152 -16.28 8.90 -26.12
CA GLY A 152 -17.72 8.73 -26.30
C GLY A 152 -18.42 8.13 -25.07
N VAL A 153 -17.81 8.22 -23.89
CA VAL A 153 -18.34 7.65 -22.64
C VAL A 153 -19.49 8.54 -22.12
N PRO A 154 -20.73 8.02 -21.96
CA PRO A 154 -21.85 8.80 -21.49
C PRO A 154 -21.79 8.95 -19.97
N LEU A 155 -21.21 10.05 -19.48
CA LEU A 155 -21.37 10.62 -18.14
C LEU A 155 -20.62 11.97 -18.06
N SER A 156 -21.08 12.85 -17.19
CA SER A 156 -20.59 14.22 -16.96
C SER A 156 -19.19 14.21 -16.37
N GLY A 157 -18.17 13.96 -17.19
CA GLY A 157 -16.79 13.63 -16.75
C GLY A 157 -16.16 14.59 -15.74
N ASP A 158 -16.63 15.83 -15.61
CA ASP A 158 -16.17 16.74 -14.55
C ASP A 158 -16.45 16.23 -13.12
N ALA A 159 -17.55 15.49 -12.89
CA ALA A 159 -17.89 14.97 -11.56
C ALA A 159 -17.05 13.75 -11.14
N HIS A 160 -16.39 13.11 -12.10
CA HIS A 160 -15.61 11.88 -11.91
C HIS A 160 -14.10 12.11 -12.08
N VAL A 161 -13.66 13.37 -12.18
CA VAL A 161 -12.25 13.74 -12.29
C VAL A 161 -11.87 14.56 -11.08
N HIS A 162 -11.11 13.94 -10.18
CA HIS A 162 -10.74 14.48 -8.87
C HIS A 162 -9.28 14.91 -8.85
N LEU A 163 -8.99 16.05 -8.23
CA LEU A 163 -7.64 16.31 -7.74
C LEU A 163 -7.46 15.57 -6.41
N LEU A 164 -6.26 15.05 -6.15
CA LEU A 164 -5.96 14.41 -4.88
C LEU A 164 -6.13 15.38 -3.71
N SER A 165 -5.78 16.67 -3.91
CA SER A 165 -6.03 17.74 -2.95
C SER A 165 -7.49 17.78 -2.47
N ASP A 166 -8.44 17.58 -3.38
CA ASP A 166 -9.87 17.68 -3.08
C ASP A 166 -10.34 16.51 -2.21
N LEU A 167 -9.69 15.35 -2.34
CA LEU A 167 -9.97 14.15 -1.55
C LEU A 167 -9.36 14.19 -0.16
N THR A 168 -8.43 15.10 0.14
CA THR A 168 -7.79 15.19 1.47
C THR A 168 -8.77 15.53 2.60
N ALA A 169 -9.90 16.16 2.26
CA ALA A 169 -10.98 16.46 3.20
C ALA A 169 -11.94 15.27 3.44
N ASN A 170 -11.93 14.26 2.56
CA ASN A 170 -12.82 13.12 2.64
C ASN A 170 -12.49 12.26 3.89
N PRO A 171 -13.47 11.97 4.77
CA PRO A 171 -13.24 11.16 5.96
C PRO A 171 -12.70 9.76 5.67
N ALA A 172 -13.19 9.08 4.61
CA ALA A 172 -12.70 7.77 4.21
C ALA A 172 -11.25 7.84 3.74
N TYR A 173 -10.89 8.85 2.92
CA TYR A 173 -9.50 9.07 2.52
C TYR A 173 -8.59 9.26 3.74
N ARG A 174 -9.00 10.09 4.71
CA ARG A 174 -8.24 10.33 5.95
C ARG A 174 -8.06 9.06 6.77
N ALA A 175 -9.11 8.26 6.93
CA ALA A 175 -9.03 6.99 7.65
C ALA A 175 -8.08 6.00 6.96
N LEU A 176 -8.16 5.87 5.63
CA LEU A 176 -7.26 5.03 4.84
C LEU A 176 -5.81 5.53 4.93
N ARG A 177 -5.60 6.85 4.84
CA ARG A 177 -4.29 7.49 4.97
C ARG A 177 -3.65 7.18 6.34
N LEU A 178 -4.42 7.28 7.43
CA LEU A 178 -3.94 6.92 8.77
C LEU A 178 -3.57 5.43 8.89
N ARG A 179 -4.35 4.54 8.25
CA ARG A 179 -4.02 3.10 8.19
C ARG A 179 -2.71 2.86 7.46
N VAL A 180 -2.48 3.54 6.33
CA VAL A 180 -1.22 3.46 5.58
C VAL A 180 -0.04 3.92 6.45
N GLU A 181 -0.16 5.09 7.06
CA GLU A 181 0.90 5.65 7.92
C GLU A 181 1.22 4.74 9.11
N HIS A 182 0.19 4.17 9.73
CA HIS A 182 0.36 3.20 10.81
C HIS A 182 1.09 1.95 10.34
N ALA A 183 0.71 1.38 9.20
CA ALA A 183 1.37 0.20 8.65
C ALA A 183 2.83 0.44 8.27
N LEU A 184 3.15 1.60 7.68
CA LEU A 184 4.53 1.96 7.36
C LEU A 184 5.45 2.04 8.59
N ARG A 185 4.90 2.31 9.78
CA ARG A 185 5.66 2.27 11.03
C ARG A 185 5.88 0.85 11.57
N LEU A 186 4.96 -0.07 11.28
CA LEU A 186 4.97 -1.43 11.83
C LEU A 186 5.62 -2.45 10.91
N ASP A 187 5.75 -2.15 9.62
CA ASP A 187 6.14 -3.09 8.58
C ASP A 187 7.39 -2.62 7.84
N PRO A 188 8.59 -3.06 8.28
CA PRO A 188 9.85 -2.64 7.68
C PRO A 188 9.99 -3.01 6.19
N GLU A 189 9.36 -4.11 5.76
CA GLU A 189 9.39 -4.56 4.37
C GLU A 189 8.55 -3.62 3.49
N LEU A 190 7.33 -3.30 3.94
CA LEU A 190 6.48 -2.31 3.27
C LEU A 190 7.17 -0.94 3.21
N TYR A 191 7.80 -0.51 4.31
CA TYR A 191 8.55 0.75 4.36
C TYR A 191 9.73 0.75 3.37
N ALA A 192 10.50 -0.32 3.31
CA ALA A 192 11.65 -0.45 2.41
C ALA A 192 11.22 -0.39 0.93
N GLU A 193 10.12 -1.05 0.55
CA GLU A 193 9.59 -0.97 -0.81
C GLU A 193 9.08 0.44 -1.15
N CYS A 194 8.38 1.10 -0.21
CA CYS A 194 7.99 2.50 -0.40
C CYS A 194 9.21 3.42 -0.56
N LEU A 195 10.28 3.21 0.22
CA LEU A 195 11.51 3.97 0.08
C LEU A 195 12.18 3.73 -1.28
N ALA A 196 12.21 2.49 -1.76
CA ALA A 196 12.77 2.14 -3.06
C ALA A 196 12.00 2.78 -4.23
N MET A 197 10.66 2.70 -4.18
CA MET A 197 9.78 3.37 -5.13
C MET A 197 9.98 4.90 -5.08
N SER A 198 10.16 5.46 -3.88
CA SER A 198 10.42 6.88 -3.73
C SER A 198 11.71 7.32 -4.41
N ARG A 199 12.79 6.57 -4.22
CA ARG A 199 14.07 6.80 -4.92
C ARG A 199 13.89 6.79 -6.44
N ALA A 200 13.11 5.85 -6.96
CA ALA A 200 12.87 5.74 -8.40
C ALA A 200 12.08 6.95 -8.93
N ALA A 201 11.03 7.39 -8.23
CA ALA A 201 10.25 8.57 -8.60
C ALA A 201 11.08 9.86 -8.57
N LEU A 202 11.91 10.03 -7.53
CA LEU A 202 12.77 11.21 -7.37
C LEU A 202 13.88 11.29 -8.41
N ARG A 203 14.48 10.16 -8.83
CA ARG A 203 15.49 10.16 -9.91
C ARG A 203 14.96 10.83 -11.19
N SER A 204 13.68 10.64 -11.51
CA SER A 204 13.08 11.28 -12.67
C SER A 204 13.03 12.81 -12.53
N GLN A 205 12.76 13.33 -11.32
CA GLN A 205 12.74 14.77 -11.06
C GLN A 205 14.16 15.35 -10.99
N LEU A 206 15.11 14.58 -10.48
CA LEU A 206 16.51 14.95 -10.35
C LEU A 206 17.35 14.70 -11.62
N LYS A 207 16.70 14.48 -12.77
CA LYS A 207 17.35 14.25 -14.08
C LYS A 207 18.41 13.13 -14.04
N GLY A 208 18.10 12.04 -13.32
CA GLY A 208 18.95 10.87 -13.19
C GLY A 208 19.94 10.92 -12.02
N VAL A 209 20.07 12.06 -11.31
CA VAL A 209 20.90 12.14 -10.10
C VAL A 209 20.29 11.27 -8.99
N THR A 210 21.15 10.55 -8.27
CA THR A 210 20.73 9.69 -7.16
C THR A 210 20.22 10.54 -6.00
N PRO A 211 18.98 10.33 -5.52
CA PRO A 211 18.44 11.05 -4.37
C PRO A 211 19.23 10.71 -3.10
N SER A 212 19.40 11.70 -2.21
CA SER A 212 19.93 11.45 -0.86
C SER A 212 18.95 10.61 -0.03
N ALA A 213 19.42 10.04 1.09
CA ALA A 213 18.56 9.31 2.02
C ALA A 213 17.40 10.19 2.53
N ALA A 214 17.71 11.42 2.94
CA ALA A 214 16.70 12.38 3.41
C ALA A 214 15.68 12.74 2.33
N GLN A 215 16.11 12.90 1.07
CA GLN A 215 15.18 13.15 -0.04
C GLN A 215 14.28 11.94 -0.28
N ALA A 216 14.83 10.73 -0.28
CA ALA A 216 14.06 9.50 -0.44
C ALA A 216 13.03 9.31 0.67
N GLU A 217 13.39 9.59 1.93
CA GLU A 217 12.48 9.53 3.06
C GLU A 217 11.37 10.58 2.96
N ALA A 218 11.72 11.83 2.63
CA ALA A 218 10.74 12.89 2.38
C ALA A 218 9.79 12.53 1.23
N GLY A 219 10.32 11.89 0.18
CA GLY A 219 9.53 11.44 -0.96
C GLY A 219 8.58 10.28 -0.66
N ILE A 220 8.64 9.61 0.51
CA ILE A 220 7.65 8.59 0.85
C ILE A 220 6.24 9.21 0.93
N GLN A 221 6.14 10.51 1.24
CA GLN A 221 4.85 11.19 1.39
C GLN A 221 3.95 11.08 0.16
N TYR A 222 4.52 11.03 -1.06
CA TYR A 222 3.72 10.86 -2.26
C TYR A 222 3.06 9.48 -2.30
N LEU A 223 3.79 8.41 -1.93
CA LEU A 223 3.25 7.06 -1.90
C LEU A 223 2.21 6.91 -0.81
N THR A 224 2.50 7.46 0.37
CA THR A 224 1.52 7.44 1.46
C THR A 224 0.21 8.11 1.05
N ALA A 225 0.23 9.04 0.09
CA ALA A 225 -0.96 9.77 -0.38
C ALA A 225 -1.72 9.01 -1.46
N GLU A 226 -1.04 8.14 -2.20
CA GLU A 226 -1.64 7.36 -3.27
C GLU A 226 -2.04 5.94 -2.83
N LEU A 227 -1.38 5.38 -1.80
CA LEU A 227 -1.73 4.07 -1.25
C LEU A 227 -3.18 3.92 -0.76
N PRO A 228 -3.90 4.95 -0.28
CA PRO A 228 -5.34 4.85 -0.02
C PRO A 228 -6.16 4.28 -1.19
N PHE A 229 -5.79 4.59 -2.44
CA PHE A 229 -6.47 4.06 -3.63
C PHE A 229 -6.17 2.57 -3.87
N PHE A 230 -5.03 2.07 -3.39
CA PHE A 230 -4.69 0.65 -3.51
C PHE A 230 -5.48 -0.21 -2.53
N ILE A 231 -5.85 0.36 -1.37
CA ILE A 231 -6.37 -0.42 -0.23
C ILE A 231 -7.85 -0.16 0.09
N GLY A 232 -8.50 0.84 -0.51
CA GLY A 232 -9.84 1.22 -0.09
C GLY A 232 -10.59 2.18 -1.02
N SER A 233 -10.35 2.12 -2.33
CA SER A 233 -11.13 2.91 -3.29
C SER A 233 -12.63 2.61 -3.23
N ALA A 234 -13.05 1.39 -2.90
CA ALA A 234 -14.48 1.07 -2.77
C ALA A 234 -15.16 1.94 -1.69
N GLU A 235 -14.54 2.01 -0.50
CA GLU A 235 -15.00 2.85 0.61
C GLU A 235 -14.89 4.34 0.26
N LEU A 236 -13.80 4.75 -0.38
CA LEU A 236 -13.54 6.14 -0.73
C LEU A 236 -14.60 6.73 -1.67
N PHE A 237 -15.04 5.95 -2.67
CA PHE A 237 -16.00 6.38 -3.68
C PHE A 237 -17.44 5.92 -3.38
N GLY A 238 -17.67 5.25 -2.24
CA GLY A 238 -19.01 4.81 -1.83
C GLY A 238 -19.62 3.74 -2.73
N VAL A 239 -18.80 2.84 -3.28
CA VAL A 239 -19.19 1.79 -4.23
C VAL A 239 -18.99 0.39 -3.64
N SER A 240 -19.71 -0.60 -4.16
CA SER A 240 -19.72 -1.98 -3.65
C SER A 240 -18.39 -2.72 -3.80
N SER A 241 -17.66 -2.47 -4.89
CA SER A 241 -16.31 -2.97 -5.10
C SER A 241 -15.55 -2.05 -6.04
N SER A 242 -14.22 -2.05 -5.98
CA SER A 242 -13.40 -1.13 -6.77
C SER A 242 -12.08 -1.76 -7.21
N LEU A 243 -11.73 -1.54 -8.46
CA LEU A 243 -10.43 -1.91 -9.02
C LEU A 243 -9.51 -0.69 -9.07
N CYS A 244 -8.35 -0.78 -8.43
CA CYS A 244 -7.20 0.07 -8.75
C CYS A 244 -6.31 -0.69 -9.74
N PHE A 245 -5.59 0.00 -10.62
CA PHE A 245 -4.68 -0.67 -11.55
C PHE A 245 -3.52 0.22 -11.96
N TYR A 246 -2.49 -0.41 -12.51
CA TYR A 246 -1.41 0.30 -13.17
C TYR A 246 -0.98 -0.43 -14.45
N HIS A 247 -0.19 0.23 -15.29
CA HIS A 247 0.29 -0.31 -16.56
C HIS A 247 1.64 -1.03 -16.46
N LYS A 248 2.28 -0.98 -15.28
CA LYS A 248 3.51 -1.68 -14.95
C LYS A 248 3.36 -2.38 -13.60
N PRO A 249 4.11 -3.48 -13.36
CA PRO A 249 4.17 -4.07 -12.02
C PRO A 249 4.59 -3.03 -10.98
N VAL A 250 3.96 -3.09 -9.81
CA VAL A 250 4.21 -2.19 -8.69
C VAL A 250 4.50 -3.06 -7.46
N PRO A 251 5.75 -3.16 -6.98
CA PRO A 251 6.11 -4.07 -5.89
C PRO A 251 5.28 -3.91 -4.62
N VAL A 252 4.91 -2.66 -4.27
CA VAL A 252 4.03 -2.43 -3.12
C VAL A 252 2.65 -3.07 -3.29
N ALA A 253 2.13 -3.18 -4.52
CA ALA A 253 0.86 -3.88 -4.76
C ALA A 253 1.01 -5.38 -4.49
N ASP A 254 2.13 -5.99 -4.89
CA ASP A 254 2.39 -7.41 -4.59
C ASP A 254 2.39 -7.66 -3.08
N LEU A 255 3.08 -6.81 -2.29
CA LEU A 255 3.08 -6.91 -0.83
C LEU A 255 1.68 -6.79 -0.21
N LEU A 256 0.88 -5.81 -0.65
CA LEU A 256 -0.44 -5.54 -0.08
C LEU A 256 -1.45 -6.65 -0.35
N PHE A 257 -1.41 -7.24 -1.56
CA PHE A 257 -2.44 -8.16 -2.01
C PHE A 257 -2.08 -9.64 -1.79
N THR A 258 -0.81 -9.99 -1.71
CA THR A 258 -0.38 -11.41 -1.63
C THR A 258 0.10 -11.84 -0.25
N ARG A 259 0.76 -10.95 0.50
CA ARG A 259 1.36 -11.26 1.79
C ARG A 259 0.40 -10.92 2.95
N PRO A 260 0.42 -11.68 4.06
CA PRO A 260 -0.15 -11.23 5.33
C PRO A 260 0.60 -9.99 5.84
N GLY A 261 -0.08 -9.06 6.50
CA GLY A 261 0.54 -7.86 7.04
C GLY A 261 -0.46 -6.92 7.71
N PRO A 262 0.02 -5.84 8.36
CA PRO A 262 -0.84 -4.87 9.05
C PRO A 262 -1.70 -4.04 8.09
N LEU A 263 -1.34 -3.98 6.81
CA LEU A 263 -2.12 -3.31 5.77
C LEU A 263 -2.56 -4.32 4.73
N ARG A 264 -3.87 -4.59 4.69
CA ARG A 264 -4.47 -5.39 3.62
C ARG A 264 -5.69 -4.69 3.03
N PRO A 265 -5.85 -4.73 1.71
CA PRO A 265 -7.10 -4.35 1.07
C PRO A 265 -8.25 -5.25 1.55
N PRO A 266 -9.47 -4.72 1.72
CA PRO A 266 -10.66 -5.55 1.97
C PRO A 266 -11.00 -6.36 0.70
N ARG A 267 -11.89 -7.35 0.82
CA ARG A 267 -12.26 -8.25 -0.29
C ARG A 267 -12.88 -7.50 -1.48
N GLU A 268 -13.51 -6.36 -1.21
CA GLU A 268 -14.15 -5.46 -2.17
C GLU A 268 -13.12 -4.66 -2.99
N GLN A 269 -11.85 -4.64 -2.59
CA GLN A 269 -10.78 -3.93 -3.29
C GLN A 269 -9.97 -4.90 -4.16
N GLY A 270 -9.81 -4.55 -5.43
CA GLY A 270 -9.01 -5.29 -6.41
C GLY A 270 -7.78 -4.51 -6.86
N TYR A 271 -6.80 -5.26 -7.41
CA TYR A 271 -5.68 -4.70 -8.18
C TYR A 271 -5.44 -5.50 -9.45
N ALA A 272 -5.12 -4.80 -10.54
CA ALA A 272 -4.75 -5.41 -11.81
C ALA A 272 -3.61 -4.68 -12.50
N LEU A 273 -2.88 -5.40 -13.36
CA LEU A 273 -2.04 -4.82 -14.39
C LEU A 273 -2.89 -4.64 -15.66
N ILE A 274 -3.01 -3.41 -16.15
CA ILE A 274 -3.75 -3.09 -17.38
C ILE A 274 -2.84 -2.38 -18.38
N GLN A 275 -2.62 -2.99 -19.53
CA GLN A 275 -1.72 -2.50 -20.57
C GLN A 275 -2.33 -2.75 -21.96
N PRO A 276 -1.97 -1.95 -22.98
CA PRO A 276 -2.41 -2.21 -24.35
C PRO A 276 -2.06 -3.63 -24.80
N VAL A 277 -2.89 -4.21 -25.67
CA VAL A 277 -2.51 -5.43 -26.39
C VAL A 277 -1.37 -5.05 -27.36
N THR A 278 -0.29 -5.84 -27.33
CA THR A 278 0.84 -5.73 -28.27
C THR A 278 0.72 -6.79 -29.35
#